data_AF-A0A7C1KZL9-F1
#
_entry.id   AF-A0A7C1KZL9-F1
#
_cell.length_a   1.000
_cell.length_b   1.000
_cell.length_c   1.000
_cell.angle_alpha   90.00
_cell.angle_beta   90.00
_cell.angle_gamma   90.00
#
_symmetry.space_group_name_H-M   'P 1'
#
loop_
_entity.id
_entity.type
_entity.pdbx_description
1 polymer ?
#
loop_
_entity_poly.entity_id
_entity_poly.type
_entity_poly.pdbx_seq_one_letter_code
_entity_poly.pdbx_strand_id
1 'polypeptide(L)'
;MLLVEKMIEDPIKFVGAWNFGPLHGSIIPVQKLVENLIRTYGSGSFSFSCKEASPSEANFLALDISKAKHVLGWEPVLNFEETLQYTMDWYMNYNHKNVYEMCVKQIEAYTDKANVRYGSDDL
;
A
#
# COMPACT_ATOMS: atom_id res chain seq x y z
N MET A 1 -16.76 3.00 1.19
CA MET A 1 -15.77 2.71 2.27
C MET A 1 -16.23 1.46 3.00
N LEU A 2 -15.56 0.33 2.79
CA LEU A 2 -16.02 -1.01 3.20
C LEU A 2 -16.31 -1.17 4.71
N LEU A 3 -15.40 -0.77 5.60
CA LEU A 3 -15.62 -0.90 7.05
C LEU A 3 -16.81 -0.03 7.52
N VAL A 4 -16.91 1.21 7.03
CA VAL A 4 -17.99 2.12 7.41
C VAL A 4 -19.34 1.58 6.95
N GLU A 5 -19.42 1.09 5.73
CA GLU A 5 -20.60 0.44 5.18
C GLU A 5 -21.03 -0.77 6.03
N LYS A 6 -20.11 -1.66 6.35
CA LYS A 6 -20.37 -2.83 7.21
C LYS A 6 -20.78 -2.44 8.63
N MET A 7 -20.18 -1.39 9.20
CA MET A 7 -20.58 -0.86 10.51
C MET A 7 -21.97 -0.21 10.53
N ILE A 8 -22.43 0.34 9.40
CA ILE A 8 -23.81 0.84 9.27
C ILE A 8 -24.79 -0.34 9.21
N GLU A 9 -24.44 -1.41 8.50
CA GLU A 9 -25.26 -2.62 8.37
C GLU A 9 -25.39 -3.40 9.70
N ASP A 10 -24.27 -3.63 10.40
CA ASP A 10 -24.24 -4.39 11.65
C ASP A 10 -23.19 -3.81 12.63
N PRO A 11 -23.52 -2.72 13.34
CA PRO A 11 -22.57 -2.04 14.20
C PRO A 11 -22.01 -2.92 15.32
N ILE A 12 -22.82 -3.87 15.84
CA ILE A 12 -22.40 -4.77 16.92
C ILE A 12 -21.35 -5.76 16.41
N LYS A 13 -21.51 -6.27 15.19
CA LYS A 13 -20.57 -7.22 14.59
C LYS A 13 -19.24 -6.59 14.22
N PHE A 14 -19.25 -5.35 13.74
CA PHE A 14 -18.05 -4.71 13.18
C PHE A 14 -17.35 -3.70 14.12
N VAL A 15 -17.90 -3.44 15.32
CA VAL A 15 -17.23 -2.61 16.34
C VAL A 15 -15.91 -3.24 16.82
N GLY A 16 -14.88 -2.41 17.01
CA GLY A 16 -13.60 -2.79 17.60
C GLY A 16 -12.39 -2.35 16.78
N ALA A 17 -11.21 -2.84 17.16
CA ALA A 17 -9.96 -2.52 16.47
C ALA A 17 -9.84 -3.26 15.14
N TRP A 18 -9.29 -2.59 14.14
CA TRP A 18 -9.02 -3.12 12.80
C TRP A 18 -7.61 -2.70 12.36
N ASN A 19 -6.84 -3.67 11.87
CA ASN A 19 -5.55 -3.44 11.25
C ASN A 19 -5.70 -3.50 9.74
N PHE A 20 -5.12 -2.53 9.05
CA PHE A 20 -5.02 -2.49 7.60
C PHE A 20 -3.55 -2.33 7.24
N GLY A 21 -3.09 -3.09 6.25
CA GLY A 21 -1.69 -3.15 5.90
C GLY A 21 -1.43 -4.00 4.66
N PRO A 22 -0.16 -4.06 4.23
CA PRO A 22 0.24 -4.91 3.13
C PRO A 22 0.10 -6.40 3.48
N LEU A 23 0.09 -7.27 2.47
CA LEU A 23 0.22 -8.70 2.71
C LEU A 23 1.60 -8.99 3.31
N HIS A 24 1.69 -9.98 4.19
CA HIS A 24 2.98 -10.43 4.74
C HIS A 24 4.00 -10.80 3.63
N GLY A 25 3.56 -11.24 2.45
CA GLY A 25 4.45 -11.52 1.32
C GLY A 25 5.01 -10.28 0.61
N SER A 26 4.49 -9.08 0.88
CA SER A 26 4.87 -7.82 0.21
C SER A 26 5.99 -7.07 0.93
N ILE A 27 6.60 -7.68 1.94
CA ILE A 27 7.69 -7.10 2.71
C ILE A 27 8.98 -7.23 1.90
N ILE A 28 9.67 -6.11 1.69
CA ILE A 28 10.93 -6.09 0.96
C ILE A 28 12.04 -5.39 1.76
N PRO A 29 13.31 -5.78 1.59
CA PRO A 29 14.44 -5.05 2.16
C PRO A 29 14.51 -3.63 1.62
N VAL A 30 14.92 -2.68 2.47
CA VAL A 30 15.14 -1.27 2.09
C VAL A 30 16.11 -1.15 0.91
N GLN A 31 17.13 -2.01 0.86
CA GLN A 31 18.04 -2.06 -0.28
C GLN A 31 17.29 -2.28 -1.60
N LYS A 32 16.44 -3.31 -1.66
CA LYS A 32 15.67 -3.65 -2.85
C LYS A 32 14.71 -2.51 -3.23
N LEU A 33 14.13 -1.82 -2.24
CA LEU A 33 13.31 -0.63 -2.46
C LEU A 33 14.12 0.46 -3.20
N VAL A 34 15.29 0.83 -2.69
CA VAL A 34 16.15 1.88 -3.26
C VAL A 34 16.63 1.50 -4.67
N GLU A 35 17.03 0.25 -4.88
CA GLU A 35 17.42 -0.24 -6.21
C GLU A 35 16.27 -0.13 -7.23
N ASN A 36 15.05 -0.49 -6.82
CA ASN A 36 13.88 -0.34 -7.68
C ASN A 36 13.55 1.13 -7.94
N LEU A 37 13.64 2.01 -6.94
CA LEU A 37 13.42 3.45 -7.09
C LEU A 37 14.38 4.06 -8.12
N ILE A 38 15.69 3.79 -7.98
CA ILE A 38 16.71 4.32 -8.91
C ILE A 38 16.47 3.82 -10.33
N ARG A 39 16.13 2.54 -10.48
CA ARG A 39 15.81 1.95 -11.79
C ARG A 39 14.59 2.62 -12.43
N THR A 40 13.52 2.85 -11.66
CA THR A 40 12.30 3.49 -12.15
C THR A 40 12.50 4.98 -12.42
N TYR A 41 13.29 5.68 -11.60
CA TYR A 41 13.61 7.10 -11.80
C TYR A 41 14.55 7.34 -12.99
N GLY A 42 15.32 6.32 -13.40
CA GLY A 42 16.28 6.38 -14.49
C GLY A 42 17.61 7.06 -14.15
N SER A 43 17.78 7.54 -12.91
CA SER A 43 19.03 8.12 -12.43
C SER A 43 19.13 8.06 -10.90
N GLY A 44 20.34 8.24 -10.39
CA GLY A 44 20.63 8.20 -8.96
C GLY A 44 21.66 7.14 -8.60
N SER A 45 22.27 7.29 -7.44
CA SER A 45 23.16 6.30 -6.86
C SER A 45 23.02 6.34 -5.35
N PHE A 46 23.31 5.21 -4.71
CA PHE A 46 23.29 5.10 -3.26
C PHE A 46 24.48 4.24 -2.83
N SER A 47 25.01 4.52 -1.65
CA SER A 47 26.06 3.72 -1.03
C SER A 47 25.66 3.38 0.39
N PHE A 48 25.89 2.13 0.77
CA PHE A 48 25.74 1.71 2.16
C PHE A 48 27.04 1.98 2.90
N SER A 49 26.98 2.80 3.95
CA SER A 49 28.04 2.83 4.96
C SER A 49 27.56 2.01 6.15
N CYS A 50 27.82 0.70 6.12
CA CYS A 50 27.62 -0.14 7.28
C CYS A 50 28.77 0.14 8.25
N LYS A 51 28.59 1.03 9.23
CA LYS A 51 29.48 1.06 10.39
C LYS A 51 29.17 -0.17 11.23
N GLU A 52 30.22 -0.89 11.59
CA GLU A 52 30.17 -2.14 12.36
C GLU A 52 29.20 -2.06 13.55
N ALA A 53 28.43 -3.13 13.74
CA ALA A 53 27.54 -3.37 14.88
C ALA A 53 26.48 -2.29 15.15
N SER A 54 25.62 -2.02 14.17
CA SER A 54 24.31 -1.44 14.49
C SER A 54 23.50 -2.46 15.29
N PRO A 55 22.81 -2.08 16.39
CA PRO A 55 21.96 -3.02 17.10
C PRO A 55 20.95 -3.61 16.12
N SER A 56 20.66 -4.92 16.24
CA SER A 56 19.60 -5.55 15.45
C SER A 56 18.35 -4.69 15.59
N GLU A 57 17.91 -4.05 14.50
CA GLU A 57 16.63 -3.35 14.48
C GLU A 57 15.59 -4.28 15.10
N ALA A 58 14.70 -3.70 15.91
CA ALA A 58 13.68 -4.43 16.65
C ALA A 58 13.04 -5.50 15.76
N ASN A 59 12.80 -6.69 16.33
CA ASN A 59 12.12 -7.79 15.66
C ASN A 59 10.95 -7.24 14.83
N PHE A 60 11.08 -7.41 13.52
CA PHE A 60 10.23 -6.87 12.48
C PHE A 60 8.74 -6.75 12.91
N LEU A 61 8.22 -5.52 12.97
CA LEU A 61 6.83 -5.26 13.35
C LEU A 61 5.94 -5.27 12.10
N ALA A 62 5.17 -6.34 11.92
CA ALA A 62 4.06 -6.37 10.97
C ALA A 62 2.72 -6.41 11.70
N LEU A 63 1.74 -5.68 11.15
CA LEU A 63 0.37 -5.76 11.60
C LEU A 63 -0.27 -7.06 11.08
N ASP A 64 -0.92 -7.80 11.96
CA ASP A 64 -1.80 -8.90 11.56
C ASP A 64 -3.11 -8.32 11.01
N ILE A 65 -3.32 -8.49 9.71
CA ILE A 65 -4.52 -8.06 8.97
C ILE A 65 -5.57 -9.16 8.82
N SER A 66 -5.39 -10.32 9.46
CA SER A 66 -6.26 -11.50 9.32
C SER A 66 -7.72 -11.18 9.65
N LYS A 67 -7.97 -10.31 10.64
CA LYS A 67 -9.32 -9.85 10.97
C LYS A 67 -9.97 -9.11 9.79
N ALA A 68 -9.28 -8.13 9.20
CA ALA A 68 -9.79 -7.38 8.06
C ALA A 68 -10.07 -8.31 6.86
N LYS A 69 -9.16 -9.24 6.59
CA LYS A 69 -9.32 -10.24 5.53
C LYS A 69 -10.50 -11.18 5.74
N HIS A 70 -10.60 -11.82 6.90
CA HIS A 70 -11.61 -12.86 7.12
C HIS A 70 -13.00 -12.31 7.48
N VAL A 71 -13.07 -11.13 8.10
CA VAL A 71 -14.35 -10.59 8.59
C VAL A 71 -14.94 -9.54 7.65
N LEU A 72 -14.09 -8.71 7.00
CA LEU A 72 -14.57 -7.73 6.01
C LEU A 72 -14.43 -8.22 4.56
N GLY A 73 -13.70 -9.32 4.32
CA GLY A 73 -13.26 -9.67 2.97
C GLY A 73 -12.21 -8.70 2.43
N TRP A 74 -11.58 -7.87 3.28
CA TRP A 74 -10.69 -6.81 2.84
C TRP A 74 -9.25 -7.30 2.63
N GLU A 75 -8.65 -6.89 1.51
CA GLU A 75 -7.24 -7.09 1.17
C GLU A 75 -6.62 -5.82 0.52
N PRO A 76 -5.29 -5.62 0.62
CA PRO A 76 -4.64 -4.55 -0.13
C PRO A 76 -4.80 -4.77 -1.65
N VAL A 77 -5.12 -3.69 -2.36
CA VAL A 77 -5.49 -3.74 -3.78
C VAL A 77 -4.27 -3.67 -4.71
N LEU A 78 -3.28 -2.87 -4.32
CA LEU A 78 -2.03 -2.68 -5.04
C LEU A 78 -0.96 -3.64 -4.50
N ASN A 79 -0.16 -4.21 -5.39
CA ASN A 79 1.08 -4.87 -5.00
C ASN A 79 2.22 -3.85 -4.79
N PHE A 80 3.41 -4.36 -4.44
CA PHE A 80 4.56 -3.53 -4.15
C PHE A 80 5.00 -2.72 -5.39
N GLU A 81 5.11 -3.37 -6.55
CA GLU A 81 5.56 -2.77 -7.80
C GLU A 81 4.61 -1.65 -8.27
N GLU A 82 3.30 -1.87 -8.18
CA GLU A 82 2.28 -0.89 -8.51
C GLU A 82 2.34 0.31 -7.56
N THR A 83 2.47 0.05 -6.26
CA THR A 83 2.62 1.12 -5.25
C THR A 83 3.86 1.97 -5.54
N LEU A 84 4.97 1.32 -5.90
CA LEU A 84 6.20 2.01 -6.27
C LEU A 84 5.98 2.88 -7.52
N GLN A 85 5.30 2.35 -8.54
CA GLN A 85 5.01 3.06 -9.78
C GLN A 85 4.15 4.31 -9.51
N TYR A 86 3.06 4.17 -8.76
CA TYR A 86 2.20 5.30 -8.39
C TYR A 86 2.97 6.39 -7.63
N THR A 87 3.83 5.96 -6.70
CA THR A 87 4.68 6.86 -5.91
C THR A 87 5.64 7.62 -6.81
N MET A 88 6.34 6.91 -7.70
CA MET A 88 7.31 7.51 -8.61
C MET A 88 6.66 8.44 -9.62
N ASP A 89 5.56 8.03 -10.24
CA ASP A 89 4.82 8.86 -11.19
C ASP A 89 4.37 10.17 -10.54
N TRP A 90 3.98 10.14 -9.27
CA TRP A 90 3.65 11.36 -8.54
C TRP A 90 4.88 12.25 -8.36
N TYR A 91 5.97 11.72 -7.79
CA TYR A 91 7.19 12.49 -7.51
C TYR A 91 7.87 13.05 -8.76
N MET A 92 7.79 12.36 -9.89
CA MET A 92 8.36 12.83 -11.16
C MET A 92 7.55 13.94 -11.82
N ASN A 93 6.29 14.15 -11.43
CA ASN A 93 5.37 15.02 -12.16
C ASN A 93 4.68 16.11 -11.32
N TYR A 94 4.71 16.05 -9.99
CA TYR A 94 3.93 16.96 -9.13
C TYR A 94 4.26 18.45 -9.33
N ASN A 95 5.48 18.77 -9.75
CA ASN A 95 5.98 20.12 -10.02
C ASN A 95 5.74 20.60 -11.46
N HIS A 96 5.27 19.72 -12.35
CA HIS A 96 5.11 19.98 -13.78
C HIS A 96 3.67 19.74 -14.28
N LYS A 97 2.81 19.12 -13.47
CA LYS A 97 1.42 18.79 -13.80
C LYS A 97 0.47 19.27 -12.71
N ASN A 98 -0.82 19.34 -13.05
CA ASN A 98 -1.86 19.64 -12.08
C ASN A 98 -1.98 18.50 -11.07
N VAL A 99 -1.56 18.76 -9.82
CA VAL A 99 -1.55 17.78 -8.72
C VAL A 99 -2.95 17.24 -8.42
N TYR A 100 -3.99 18.08 -8.51
CA TYR A 100 -5.37 17.65 -8.28
C TYR A 100 -5.78 16.59 -9.31
N GLU A 101 -5.56 16.86 -10.60
CA GLU A 101 -5.88 15.91 -11.67
C GLU A 101 -5.08 14.61 -11.55
N MET A 102 -3.82 14.69 -11.12
CA MET A 102 -3.00 13.50 -10.87
C MET A 102 -3.58 12.64 -9.75
N CYS A 103 -3.96 13.25 -8.62
CA CYS A 103 -4.57 12.54 -7.51
C CYS A 103 -5.90 11.92 -7.91
N VAL A 104 -6.76 12.65 -8.62
CA VAL A 104 -8.05 12.14 -9.12
C VAL A 104 -7.84 10.91 -10.00
N LYS A 105 -6.94 10.99 -10.99
CA LYS A 105 -6.62 9.85 -11.87
C LYS A 105 -6.12 8.62 -11.11
N GLN A 106 -5.25 8.81 -10.11
CA GLN A 106 -4.77 7.70 -9.30
C GLN A 106 -5.86 7.11 -8.40
N ILE A 107 -6.77 7.93 -7.85
CA ILE A 107 -7.93 7.47 -7.07
C ILE A 107 -8.88 6.67 -7.95
N GLU A 108 -9.19 7.15 -9.16
CA GLU A 108 -10.03 6.45 -10.14
C GLU A 108 -9.43 5.09 -10.50
N ALA A 109 -8.16 5.07 -10.90
CA ALA A 109 -7.48 3.83 -11.27
C ALA A 109 -7.38 2.82 -10.11
N TYR A 110 -7.16 3.30 -8.88
CA TYR A 110 -7.23 2.46 -7.68
C TYR A 110 -8.64 1.91 -7.47
N THR A 111 -9.66 2.75 -7.61
CA THR A 111 -11.07 2.40 -7.40
C THR A 111 -11.51 1.35 -8.41
N ASP A 112 -11.15 1.50 -9.68
CA ASP A 112 -11.44 0.49 -10.72
C ASP A 112 -10.80 -0.86 -10.40
N LYS A 113 -9.54 -0.85 -9.97
CA LYS A 113 -8.84 -2.07 -9.56
C LYS A 113 -9.44 -2.70 -8.30
N ALA A 114 -9.89 -1.88 -7.35
CA ALA A 114 -10.61 -2.33 -6.17
C ALA A 114 -11.96 -2.95 -6.55
N ASN A 115 -12.70 -2.33 -7.46
CA ASN A 115 -13.97 -2.84 -7.97
C ASN A 115 -13.80 -4.18 -8.70
N VAL A 116 -12.73 -4.37 -9.47
CA VAL A 116 -12.44 -5.68 -10.08
C VAL A 116 -12.16 -6.76 -9.03
N ARG A 117 -11.54 -6.38 -7.89
CA ARG A 117 -11.23 -7.33 -6.82
C ARG A 117 -12.43 -7.68 -5.95
N TYR A 118 -13.27 -6.71 -5.66
CA TYR A 118 -14.41 -6.86 -4.74
C TYR A 118 -15.76 -7.00 -5.46
N GLY A 119 -15.78 -6.82 -6.78
CA GLY A 119 -16.99 -6.82 -7.59
C GLY A 119 -16.99 -7.98 -8.58
N SER A 120 -17.73 -9.03 -8.22
CA SER A 120 -18.82 -9.60 -9.02
C SER A 120 -19.38 -10.88 -8.38
N ASP A 121 -19.71 -10.89 -7.07
CA ASP A 121 -20.54 -11.95 -6.46
C ASP A 121 -21.06 -11.65 -5.03
N ASP A 122 -20.95 -10.42 -4.49
CA ASP A 122 -21.46 -10.10 -3.13
C ASP A 122 -22.24 -8.75 -3.08
N LEU A 123 -23.28 -8.65 -3.91
CA LEU A 123 -24.47 -7.80 -3.68
C LEU A 123 -25.73 -8.63 -3.90
#